data_AF-A0A378WF12-F1
#
_entry.id   AF-A0A378WF12-F1
#
_cell.length_a   1.000
_cell.length_b   1.000
_cell.length_c   1.000
_cell.angle_alpha   90.00
_cell.angle_beta   90.00
_cell.angle_gamma   90.00
#
_symmetry.space_group_name_H-M   'P 1'
#
loop_
_entity.id
_entity.type
_entity.pdbx_description
1 polymer ?
#
loop_
_entity_poly.entity_id
_entity_poly.type
_entity_poly.pdbx_seq_one_letter_code
_entity_poly.pdbx_strand_id
1 'polypeptide(L)'
;MTEANPGLRAAYGVGADTAAQLLITAGANPHRLHSEAAFAALCGVPEYTDLRPARQAKNITVTAAANHFGVWPTVISRIERGLQRDDTFAETYRQWLQVA
;
A
#
# COMPACT_ATOMS: atom_id res chain seq x y z
N MET A 1 27.27 -11.19 22.02
CA MET A 1 26.76 -12.29 21.18
C MET A 1 25.31 -11.98 20.84
N THR A 2 25.08 -11.43 19.66
CA THR A 2 23.73 -11.09 19.17
C THR A 2 23.20 -12.27 18.37
N GLU A 3 22.31 -13.05 18.96
CA GLU A 3 21.59 -14.09 18.21
C GLU A 3 20.59 -13.43 17.27
N ALA A 4 20.99 -13.32 16.00
CA ALA A 4 20.09 -12.93 14.92
C ALA A 4 19.11 -14.08 14.63
N ASN A 5 17.81 -13.77 14.71
CA ASN A 5 16.70 -14.67 14.44
C ASN A 5 16.88 -15.40 13.10
N PRO A 6 17.14 -16.73 13.10
CA PRO A 6 17.40 -17.49 11.87
C PRO A 6 16.21 -17.54 10.92
N GLY A 7 14.98 -17.37 11.43
CA GLY A 7 13.76 -17.42 10.64
C GLY A 7 13.62 -16.27 9.65
N LEU A 8 14.18 -15.08 9.96
CA LEU A 8 14.15 -13.93 9.06
C LEU A 8 15.03 -14.11 7.81
N ARG A 9 16.08 -14.92 7.89
CA ARG A 9 16.97 -15.24 6.76
C ARG A 9 16.37 -16.26 5.78
N ALA A 10 15.32 -16.96 6.19
CA ALA A 10 14.63 -17.96 5.36
C ALA A 10 13.46 -17.38 4.56
N ALA A 11 13.08 -16.11 4.80
CA ALA A 11 12.04 -15.43 4.05
C ALA A 11 12.57 -15.02 2.66
N TYR A 12 12.08 -15.67 1.62
CA TYR A 12 12.43 -15.37 0.23
C TYR A 12 12.07 -13.90 -0.09
N GLY A 13 13.07 -13.07 -0.40
CA GLY A 13 12.89 -11.69 -0.86
C GLY A 13 13.10 -10.57 0.18
N VAL A 14 13.50 -10.87 1.43
CA VAL A 14 13.79 -9.85 2.45
C VAL A 14 15.28 -9.49 2.45
N GLY A 15 15.61 -8.28 1.99
CA GLY A 15 16.96 -7.72 2.07
C GLY A 15 17.34 -7.31 3.49
N ALA A 16 18.65 -7.16 3.75
CA ALA A 16 19.17 -6.81 5.08
C ALA A 16 18.59 -5.46 5.62
N ASP A 17 18.35 -4.49 4.74
CA ASP A 17 17.78 -3.19 5.11
C ASP A 17 16.31 -3.28 5.53
N THR A 18 15.52 -4.10 4.85
CA THR A 18 14.13 -4.37 5.21
C THR A 18 14.03 -5.08 6.57
N ALA A 19 14.95 -6.01 6.85
CA ALA A 19 15.06 -6.68 8.14
C ALA A 19 15.48 -5.72 9.27
N ALA A 20 16.39 -4.78 8.98
CA ALA A 20 16.80 -3.75 9.93
C ALA A 20 15.64 -2.79 10.25
N GLN A 21 14.89 -2.36 9.24
CA GLN A 21 13.71 -1.50 9.43
C GLN A 21 12.59 -2.21 10.20
N LEU A 22 12.42 -3.51 9.98
CA LEU A 22 11.57 -4.40 10.79
C LEU A 22 12.01 -4.41 12.26
N LEU A 23 13.30 -4.61 12.54
CA LEU A 23 13.83 -4.66 13.90
C LEU A 23 13.73 -3.30 14.61
N ILE A 24 14.00 -2.21 13.91
CA ILE A 24 13.94 -0.83 14.44
C ILE A 24 12.48 -0.44 14.74
N THR A 25 11.54 -0.81 13.87
CA THR A 25 10.12 -0.45 14.00
C THR A 25 9.37 -1.35 15.00
N ALA A 26 9.70 -2.64 15.06
CA ALA A 26 9.05 -3.59 15.97
C ALA A 26 9.50 -3.41 17.43
N GLY A 27 10.79 -3.11 17.67
CA GLY A 27 11.34 -3.10 19.03
C GLY A 27 10.96 -4.37 19.83
N ALA A 28 10.93 -4.29 21.16
CA ALA A 28 10.48 -5.38 22.04
C ALA A 28 8.95 -5.58 22.06
N ASN A 29 8.22 -5.16 21.00
CA ASN A 29 6.75 -5.18 20.94
C ASN A 29 6.23 -6.06 19.81
N PRO A 30 6.36 -7.40 19.93
CA PRO A 30 5.93 -8.36 18.90
C PRO A 30 4.41 -8.39 18.67
N HIS A 31 3.62 -7.77 19.54
CA HIS A 31 2.16 -7.66 19.44
C HIS A 31 1.68 -6.58 18.44
N ARG A 32 2.58 -5.77 17.85
CA ARG A 32 2.23 -4.72 16.88
C ARG A 32 1.99 -5.21 15.44
N LEU A 33 2.38 -6.44 15.10
CA LEU A 33 2.16 -7.05 13.79
C LEU A 33 1.02 -8.08 13.85
N HIS A 34 -0.19 -7.66 14.23
CA HIS A 34 -1.33 -8.60 14.35
C HIS A 34 -2.12 -8.76 13.04
N SER A 35 -1.86 -7.97 11.99
CA SER A 35 -2.63 -8.02 10.75
C SER A 35 -1.76 -8.10 9.49
N GLU A 36 -2.29 -8.77 8.47
CA GLU A 36 -1.69 -8.81 7.13
C GLU A 36 -1.48 -7.42 6.54
N ALA A 37 -2.35 -6.44 6.85
CA ALA A 37 -2.18 -5.05 6.42
C ALA A 37 -0.96 -4.38 7.08
N ALA A 38 -0.73 -4.61 8.37
CA ALA A 38 0.45 -4.09 9.06
C ALA A 38 1.75 -4.70 8.51
N PHE A 39 1.70 -5.96 8.09
CA PHE A 39 2.81 -6.63 7.40
C PHE A 39 2.99 -6.11 5.97
N ALA A 40 1.91 -5.90 5.22
CA ALA A 40 1.93 -5.35 3.85
C ALA A 40 2.53 -3.93 3.81
N ALA A 41 2.10 -3.06 4.73
CA ALA A 41 2.65 -1.72 4.89
C ALA A 41 4.15 -1.73 5.21
N LEU A 42 4.61 -2.70 6.00
CA LEU A 42 6.02 -2.88 6.36
C LEU A 42 6.86 -3.44 5.20
N CYS A 43 6.25 -4.29 4.37
CA CYS A 43 6.86 -4.83 3.15
C CYS A 43 6.84 -3.84 1.97
N GLY A 44 6.27 -2.64 2.15
CA GLY A 44 6.12 -1.65 1.08
C GLY A 44 5.16 -2.11 -0.03
N VAL A 45 4.21 -3.00 0.31
CA VAL A 45 3.18 -3.44 -0.64
C VAL A 45 2.26 -2.24 -0.91
N PRO A 46 2.10 -1.82 -2.18
CA PRO A 46 1.24 -0.70 -2.51
C PRO A 46 -0.21 -1.06 -2.17
N GLU A 47 -0.77 -0.37 -1.18
CA GLU A 47 -2.18 -0.43 -0.86
C GLU A 47 -2.93 0.64 -1.67
N TYR A 48 -4.12 0.33 -2.18
CA TYR A 48 -4.98 1.28 -2.91
C TYR A 48 -6.17 1.75 -2.07
N THR A 49 -6.17 1.38 -0.79
CA THR A 49 -7.22 1.65 0.20
C THR A 49 -7.38 3.14 0.48
N ASP A 50 -6.35 3.94 0.21
CA ASP A 50 -6.30 5.40 0.37
C ASP A 50 -7.03 6.17 -0.74
N LEU A 51 -7.07 5.62 -1.95
CA LEU A 51 -7.62 6.30 -3.14
C LEU A 51 -9.12 6.62 -2.99
N ARG A 52 -9.91 5.68 -2.46
CA ARG A 52 -11.36 5.84 -2.32
C ARG A 52 -11.72 6.92 -1.29
N PRO A 53 -11.19 6.90 -0.05
CA PRO A 53 -11.40 7.98 0.91
C PRO A 53 -10.92 9.34 0.39
N ALA A 54 -9.76 9.40 -0.26
CA ALA A 54 -9.23 10.64 -0.82
C ALA A 54 -10.14 11.23 -1.90
N ARG A 55 -10.65 10.39 -2.81
CA ARG A 55 -11.65 10.82 -3.81
C ARG A 55 -12.95 11.30 -3.17
N GLN A 56 -13.46 10.58 -2.16
CA GLN A 56 -14.69 10.94 -1.46
C GLN A 56 -14.57 12.26 -0.70
N ALA A 57 -13.42 12.53 -0.07
CA ALA A 57 -13.15 13.79 0.63
C ALA A 57 -13.21 15.01 -0.30
N LYS A 58 -12.94 14.82 -1.60
CA LYS A 58 -13.02 15.85 -2.64
C LYS A 58 -14.39 15.93 -3.33
N ASN A 59 -15.38 15.15 -2.90
CA ASN A 59 -16.68 14.99 -3.57
C ASN A 59 -16.57 14.58 -5.05
N ILE A 60 -15.48 13.90 -5.43
CA ILE A 60 -15.27 13.41 -6.79
C ILE A 60 -16.00 12.08 -6.96
N THR A 61 -16.77 11.92 -8.03
CA THR A 61 -17.46 10.66 -8.34
C THR A 61 -16.51 9.69 -9.07
N VAL A 62 -16.82 8.39 -9.02
CA VAL A 62 -16.06 7.37 -9.79
C VAL A 62 -16.08 7.71 -11.29
N THR A 63 -17.22 8.18 -11.80
CA THR A 63 -17.37 8.61 -13.20
C THR A 63 -16.51 9.83 -13.53
N ALA A 64 -16.42 10.81 -12.62
CA ALA A 64 -15.58 11.99 -12.82
C ALA A 64 -14.09 11.63 -12.87
N ALA A 65 -13.62 10.77 -11.97
CA ALA A 65 -12.24 10.25 -12.00
C ALA A 65 -12.00 9.44 -13.29
N ALA A 66 -12.92 8.57 -13.66
CA ALA A 66 -12.83 7.77 -14.89
C ALA A 66 -12.71 8.65 -16.14
N ASN A 67 -13.52 9.71 -16.23
CA ASN A 67 -13.47 10.69 -17.31
C ASN A 67 -12.11 11.42 -17.37
N HIS A 68 -11.54 11.79 -16.22
CA HIS A 68 -10.23 12.45 -16.16
C HIS A 68 -9.12 11.56 -16.75
N PHE A 69 -9.11 10.27 -16.41
CA PHE A 69 -8.10 9.33 -16.89
C PHE A 69 -8.41 8.69 -18.25
N GLY A 70 -9.57 8.99 -18.85
CA GLY A 70 -10.01 8.34 -20.09
C GLY A 70 -10.22 6.83 -19.97
N VAL A 71 -10.55 6.34 -18.77
CA VAL A 71 -10.77 4.92 -18.47
C VAL A 71 -12.24 4.66 -18.13
N TRP A 72 -12.64 3.39 -18.12
CA TRP A 72 -13.98 3.01 -17.68
C TRP A 72 -14.14 3.14 -16.15
N PRO A 73 -15.33 3.50 -15.63
CA PRO A 73 -15.60 3.56 -14.18
C PRO A 73 -15.29 2.25 -13.44
N THR A 74 -15.42 1.11 -14.13
CA THR A 74 -15.05 -0.22 -13.60
C THR A 74 -13.56 -0.31 -13.27
N VAL A 75 -12.68 0.35 -14.02
CA VAL A 75 -11.23 0.36 -13.77
C VAL A 75 -10.94 1.09 -12.46
N ILE A 76 -11.51 2.29 -12.27
CA ILE A 76 -11.41 3.04 -11.01
C ILE A 76 -11.91 2.20 -9.82
N SER A 77 -13.08 1.57 -9.96
CA SER A 77 -13.66 0.71 -8.92
C SER A 77 -12.78 -0.51 -8.59
N ARG A 78 -12.16 -1.14 -9.59
CA ARG A 78 -11.27 -2.29 -9.40
C ARG A 78 -9.99 -1.90 -8.68
N ILE A 79 -9.38 -0.78 -9.07
CA ILE A 79 -8.15 -0.28 -8.45
C ILE A 79 -8.43 0.15 -7.00
N GLU A 80 -9.48 0.93 -6.74
CA GLU A 80 -9.88 1.34 -5.37
C GLU A 80 -10.18 0.16 -4.42
N ARG A 81 -10.47 -1.02 -4.96
CA ARG A 81 -10.78 -2.24 -4.20
C ARG A 81 -9.63 -3.23 -4.14
N GLY A 82 -8.47 -2.90 -4.71
CA GLY A 82 -7.34 -3.84 -4.78
C GLY A 82 -7.55 -5.02 -5.73
N LEU A 83 -8.57 -4.98 -6.59
CA LEU A 83 -8.90 -6.08 -7.53
C LEU A 83 -8.06 -6.04 -8.82
N GLN A 84 -7.35 -4.95 -9.05
CA GLN A 84 -6.46 -4.75 -10.17
C GLN A 84 -5.22 -4.02 -9.67
N ARG A 85 -4.05 -4.65 -9.88
CA ARG A 85 -2.76 -4.07 -9.53
C ARG A 85 -2.25 -3.21 -10.68
N ASP A 86 -2.08 -1.93 -10.42
CA ASP A 86 -1.45 -0.96 -11.32
C ASP A 86 -0.84 0.17 -10.47
N ASP A 87 0.42 -0.05 -10.08
CA ASP A 87 1.12 0.82 -9.13
C ASP A 87 1.39 2.21 -9.74
N THR A 88 1.68 2.28 -11.03
CA THR A 88 1.90 3.53 -11.78
C THR A 88 0.61 4.34 -11.89
N PHE A 89 -0.49 3.69 -12.23
CA PHE A 89 -1.79 4.35 -12.28
C PHE A 89 -2.22 4.84 -10.91
N ALA A 90 -2.05 4.01 -9.87
CA ALA A 90 -2.38 4.40 -8.50
C ALA A 90 -1.61 5.64 -8.05
N GLU A 91 -0.31 5.75 -8.38
CA GLU A 91 0.49 6.94 -8.07
C GLU A 91 0.00 8.18 -8.81
N THR A 92 -0.27 8.06 -10.11
CA THR A 92 -0.82 9.15 -10.93
C THR A 92 -2.18 9.60 -10.38
N TYR A 93 -3.01 8.66 -9.94
CA TYR A 93 -4.30 8.93 -9.34
C TYR A 93 -4.16 9.67 -8.00
N ARG A 94 -3.22 9.27 -7.14
CA ARG A 94 -2.91 10.00 -5.90
C ARG A 94 -2.50 11.44 -6.16
N GLN A 95 -1.57 11.65 -7.09
CA GLN A 95 -1.09 12.98 -7.45
C GLN A 95 -2.22 13.86 -7.96
N TRP A 96 -3.10 13.32 -8.80
CA TRP A 96 -4.28 14.05 -9.25
C TRP A 96 -5.21 14.44 -8.10
N LEU A 97 -5.49 13.54 -7.16
CA LEU A 97 -6.35 13.83 -6.00
C LEU A 97 -5.77 14.91 -5.06
N GLN A 98 -4.46 15.13 -5.08
CA GLN A 98 -3.83 16.22 -4.33
C GLN A 98 -4.13 17.59 -4.94
N VAL A 99 -4.20 17.67 -6.28
CA VAL A 99 -4.39 18.93 -7.02
C VAL A 99 -5.83 19.21 -7.46
N ALA A 100 -6.70 18.19 -7.48
CA ALA A 100 -8.12 18.29 -7.79
C ALA A 100 -8.93 18.88 -6.62
#